data_AF-H0EZ51-F1
#
_entry.id   AF-H0EZ51-F1
#
_cell.length_a   1.000
_cell.length_b   1.000
_cell.length_c   1.000
_cell.angle_alpha   90.00
_cell.angle_beta   90.00
_cell.angle_gamma   90.00
#
_symmetry.space_group_name_H-M   'P 1'
#
loop_
_entity.id
_entity.type
_entity.pdbx_description
1 polymer ?
#
loop_
_entity_poly.entity_id
_entity_poly.type
_entity_poly.pdbx_seq_one_letter_code
_entity_poly.pdbx_strand_id
1 'polypeptide(L)'
;MVYTQSLLRTACSFFFLLACAEALKFDIEAKSAGDKSRIKDAVGNEYGKPKDVVGEQRMAFTSHADSSFDVCFENHFTGGKGVANPFRHVELDIDIGADAKDWSAVQATEKLKPVETELRRIEEMVQEIVAEMDYLRSREQKLRDTNESTNNRVKWFAFSTMGDLPEGVFQIKASYLNRFLDTAVGVI
;
A
#
# COMPACT_ATOMS: atom_id res chain seq x y z
N MET A 1 19.53 -14.97 -25.77
CA MET A 1 18.77 -14.90 -24.49
C MET A 1 18.69 -13.46 -23.97
N VAL A 2 18.04 -12.56 -24.72
CA VAL A 2 17.84 -11.15 -24.30
C VAL A 2 16.34 -10.81 -24.20
N TYR A 3 15.46 -11.65 -24.77
CA TYR A 3 14.02 -11.42 -24.88
C TYR A 3 13.23 -11.70 -23.58
N THR A 4 13.69 -12.63 -22.75
CA THR A 4 12.97 -13.11 -21.56
C THR A 4 13.02 -12.13 -20.39
N GLN A 5 14.08 -11.32 -20.27
CA GLN A 5 14.22 -10.31 -19.23
C GLN A 5 13.39 -9.04 -19.52
N SER A 6 13.14 -8.76 -20.80
CA SER A 6 12.34 -7.61 -21.23
C SER A 6 10.83 -7.85 -21.02
N LEU A 7 10.35 -9.07 -21.30
CA LEU A 7 8.95 -9.47 -21.13
C LEU A 7 8.49 -9.42 -19.66
N LEU A 8 9.34 -9.85 -18.72
CA LEU A 8 9.03 -9.86 -17.29
C LEU A 8 8.95 -8.43 -16.71
N ARG A 9 9.79 -7.51 -17.19
CA ARG A 9 9.75 -6.09 -16.81
C ARG A 9 8.54 -5.36 -17.40
N THR A 10 8.18 -5.65 -18.65
CA THR A 10 6.97 -5.08 -19.26
C THR A 10 5.70 -5.64 -18.62
N ALA A 11 5.66 -6.94 -18.29
CA ALA A 11 4.51 -7.55 -17.60
C ALA A 11 4.32 -7.01 -16.18
N CYS A 12 5.41 -6.81 -15.44
CA CYS A 12 5.37 -6.23 -14.10
C CYS A 12 4.95 -4.75 -14.11
N SER A 13 5.35 -3.99 -15.13
CA SER A 13 4.89 -2.60 -15.33
C SER A 13 3.43 -2.55 -15.77
N PHE A 14 2.97 -3.47 -16.64
CA PHE A 14 1.57 -3.57 -17.04
C PHE A 14 0.65 -3.96 -15.89
N PHE A 15 1.08 -4.88 -15.02
CA PHE A 15 0.32 -5.29 -13.83
C PHE A 15 0.28 -4.21 -12.75
N PHE A 16 1.36 -3.44 -12.56
CA PHE A 16 1.35 -2.26 -11.68
C PHE A 16 0.45 -1.14 -12.22
N LEU A 17 0.42 -0.93 -13.54
CA LEU A 17 -0.48 0.03 -14.18
C LEU A 17 -1.96 -0.41 -14.13
N LEU A 18 -2.22 -1.72 -14.11
CA LEU A 18 -3.58 -2.28 -13.95
C LEU A 18 -4.11 -2.21 -12.51
N ALA A 19 -3.23 -2.08 -11.51
CA ALA A 19 -3.62 -1.89 -10.11
C ALA A 19 -3.86 -0.42 -9.72
N CYS A 20 -3.36 0.55 -10.52
CA CYS A 20 -3.58 1.98 -10.28
C CYS A 20 -4.81 2.56 -11.00
N ALA A 21 -5.59 1.75 -11.71
CA ALA A 21 -6.85 2.19 -12.32
C ALA A 21 -8.03 2.01 -11.35
N GLU A 22 -7.81 2.25 -10.06
CA GLU A 22 -8.92 2.54 -9.16
C GLU A 22 -9.37 3.97 -9.48
N ALA A 23 -10.53 4.08 -10.12
CA ALA A 23 -11.22 5.35 -10.22
C ALA A 23 -11.60 5.76 -8.80
N LEU A 24 -10.71 6.50 -8.14
CA LEU A 24 -11.04 7.22 -6.91
C LEU A 24 -12.11 8.23 -7.32
N LYS A 25 -13.35 7.88 -7.02
CA LYS A 25 -14.45 8.82 -7.06
C LYS A 25 -14.30 9.66 -5.80
N PHE A 26 -14.02 10.94 -6.01
CA PHE A 26 -13.97 11.93 -4.94
C PHE A 26 -15.32 12.62 -4.93
N ASP A 27 -16.05 12.57 -3.82
CA ASP A 27 -17.18 13.47 -3.60
C ASP A 27 -16.70 14.65 -2.74
N ILE A 28 -17.00 15.86 -3.20
CA ILE A 28 -16.60 17.09 -2.52
C ILE A 28 -17.86 17.89 -2.25
N GLU A 29 -18.19 18.04 -0.97
CA GLU A 29 -19.22 18.95 -0.51
C GLU A 29 -18.58 20.23 0.01
N ALA A 30 -18.81 21.34 -0.69
CA ALA A 30 -18.36 22.65 -0.26
C ALA A 30 -19.57 23.53 0.06
N LYS A 31 -19.65 23.98 1.32
CA LYS A 31 -20.63 24.97 1.75
C LYS A 31 -19.94 26.31 1.89
N SER A 32 -20.04 27.13 0.85
CA SER A 32 -19.50 28.50 0.86
C SER A 32 -20.55 29.51 0.40
N ALA A 33 -20.37 30.75 0.81
CA ALA A 33 -21.21 31.88 0.46
C ALA A 33 -20.40 32.89 -0.37
N GLY A 34 -20.39 32.69 -1.69
CA GLY A 34 -19.93 33.67 -2.68
C GLY A 34 -18.42 33.67 -2.96
N ASP A 35 -17.76 32.51 -2.87
CA ASP A 35 -16.35 32.34 -3.24
C ASP A 35 -16.20 31.48 -4.51
N LYS A 36 -15.08 31.66 -5.21
CA LYS A 36 -14.71 30.86 -6.39
C LYS A 36 -13.88 29.68 -5.93
N SER A 37 -14.30 28.46 -6.25
CA SER A 37 -13.51 27.25 -5.97
C SER A 37 -12.86 26.71 -7.24
N ARG A 38 -11.71 26.05 -7.08
CA ARG A 38 -10.99 25.40 -8.17
C ARG A 38 -10.30 24.15 -7.66
N ILE A 39 -10.49 23.05 -8.39
CA ILE A 39 -9.86 21.77 -8.11
C ILE A 39 -8.80 21.51 -9.18
N LYS A 40 -7.56 21.27 -8.74
CA LYS A 40 -6.39 21.01 -9.59
C LYS A 40 -5.69 19.72 -9.18
N ASP A 41 -5.05 19.09 -10.15
CA ASP A 41 -4.07 18.03 -9.94
C ASP A 41 -2.67 18.58 -9.65
N ALA A 42 -1.79 17.77 -9.09
CA ALA A 42 -0.34 17.97 -9.06
C ALA A 42 0.25 18.17 -10.46
N VAL A 43 -0.35 17.55 -11.47
CA VAL A 43 0.05 17.67 -12.89
C VAL A 43 -0.50 18.96 -13.53
N GLY A 44 -1.37 19.69 -12.85
CA GLY A 44 -1.98 20.93 -13.33
C GLY A 44 -3.28 20.74 -14.14
N ASN A 45 -3.81 19.52 -14.21
CA ASN A 45 -5.12 19.25 -14.81
C ASN A 45 -6.22 19.84 -13.92
N GLU A 46 -7.24 20.46 -14.53
CA GLU A 46 -8.35 21.09 -13.81
C GLU A 46 -9.61 20.25 -13.95
N TYR A 47 -10.17 19.80 -12.82
CA TYR A 47 -11.34 18.92 -12.79
C TYR A 47 -12.66 19.68 -12.58
N GLY A 48 -12.60 20.86 -11.96
CA GLY A 48 -13.80 21.64 -11.67
C GLY A 48 -13.51 23.10 -11.34
N LYS A 49 -14.38 23.99 -11.84
CA LYS A 49 -14.39 25.43 -11.52
C LYS A 49 -15.82 25.92 -11.26
N PRO A 50 -16.41 25.62 -10.10
CA PRO A 50 -17.63 26.28 -9.67
C PRO A 50 -17.38 27.78 -9.57
N LYS A 51 -18.12 28.55 -10.37
CA LYS A 51 -18.22 30.00 -10.19
C LYS A 51 -19.40 30.26 -9.26
N ASP A 52 -19.19 31.10 -8.25
CA ASP A 52 -20.18 31.47 -7.25
C ASP A 52 -20.72 30.28 -6.45
N VAL A 53 -19.86 29.68 -5.60
CA VAL A 53 -20.32 28.71 -4.60
C VAL A 53 -21.20 29.47 -3.61
N VAL A 54 -22.50 29.47 -3.84
CA VAL A 54 -23.52 30.05 -2.95
C VAL A 54 -24.42 28.90 -2.50
N GLY A 55 -24.20 28.43 -1.28
CA GLY A 55 -24.91 27.27 -0.72
C GLY A 55 -24.05 26.00 -0.71
N GLU A 56 -24.71 24.86 -0.58
CA GLU A 56 -24.10 23.53 -0.63
C GLU A 56 -23.88 23.11 -2.10
N GLN A 57 -22.64 22.75 -2.44
CA GLN A 57 -22.29 22.21 -3.75
C GLN A 57 -21.59 20.88 -3.57
N ARG A 58 -22.14 19.83 -4.21
CA ARG A 58 -21.57 18.48 -4.26
C ARG A 58 -21.03 18.22 -5.65
N MET A 59 -19.80 17.76 -5.74
CA MET A 59 -19.16 17.44 -7.02
C MET A 59 -18.40 16.15 -6.91
N ALA A 60 -18.77 15.19 -7.76
CA ALA A 60 -18.05 13.94 -7.90
C ALA A 60 -17.22 13.91 -9.18
N PHE A 61 -15.94 13.56 -9.08
CA PHE A 61 -15.08 13.32 -10.23
C PHE A 61 -14.17 12.10 -10.03
N THR A 62 -13.72 11.54 -11.14
CA THR A 62 -12.77 10.43 -11.18
C THR A 62 -11.43 10.94 -11.66
N SER A 63 -10.35 10.65 -10.91
CA SER A 63 -9.00 11.00 -11.33
C SER A 63 -8.55 10.18 -12.55
N HIS A 64 -7.74 10.80 -13.42
CA HIS A 64 -7.13 10.09 -14.56
C HIS A 64 -5.81 9.38 -14.19
N ALA A 65 -5.20 9.75 -13.06
CA ALA A 65 -3.96 9.19 -12.56
C ALA A 65 -3.98 9.18 -11.01
N ASP A 66 -3.12 8.36 -10.42
CA ASP A 66 -2.82 8.38 -8.98
C ASP A 66 -1.93 9.60 -8.69
N SER A 67 -2.58 10.70 -8.30
CA SER A 67 -1.92 11.99 -8.07
C SER A 67 -2.67 12.81 -7.03
N SER A 68 -1.96 13.76 -6.38
CA SER A 68 -2.52 14.59 -5.33
C SER A 68 -3.38 15.72 -5.90
N PHE A 69 -4.50 16.02 -5.24
CA PHE A 69 -5.43 17.09 -5.63
C PHE A 69 -5.35 18.29 -4.68
N ASP A 70 -5.33 19.47 -5.27
CA ASP A 70 -5.39 20.76 -4.58
C ASP A 70 -6.78 21.39 -4.75
N VAL A 71 -7.47 21.60 -3.63
CA VAL A 71 -8.74 22.33 -3.59
C VAL A 71 -8.46 23.76 -3.12
N CYS A 72 -8.63 24.72 -4.03
CA CYS A 72 -8.38 26.14 -3.76
C CYS A 72 -9.71 26.91 -3.61
N PHE A 73 -9.82 27.74 -2.58
CA PHE A 73 -10.90 28.73 -2.43
C PHE A 73 -10.32 30.14 -2.57
N GLU A 74 -10.87 30.92 -3.50
CA GLU A 74 -10.51 32.32 -3.71
C GLU A 74 -11.61 33.22 -3.19
N ASN A 75 -11.29 33.98 -2.13
CA ASN A 75 -12.16 35.03 -1.62
C ASN A 75 -11.89 36.33 -2.40
N HIS A 76 -12.80 36.69 -3.30
CA HIS A 76 -12.70 37.92 -4.08
C HIS A 76 -13.54 39.02 -3.43
N PHE A 77 -12.87 39.98 -2.79
CA PHE A 77 -13.52 41.11 -2.14
C PHE A 77 -13.94 42.18 -3.17
N THR A 78 -15.24 42.30 -3.45
CA THR A 78 -15.80 43.26 -4.43
C THR A 78 -16.35 44.56 -3.82
N GLY A 79 -16.16 44.79 -2.51
CA GLY A 79 -16.72 45.95 -1.80
C GLY A 79 -15.72 47.09 -1.55
N GLY A 80 -16.03 48.32 -1.98
CA GLY A 80 -15.19 49.52 -1.81
C GLY A 80 -15.07 50.08 -0.37
N LYS A 81 -15.21 49.27 0.67
CA LYS A 81 -15.00 49.69 2.07
C LYS A 81 -14.11 48.67 2.77
N GLY A 82 -12.92 49.13 3.18
CA GLY A 82 -11.93 48.32 3.87
C GLY A 82 -12.52 47.71 5.15
N VAL A 83 -12.95 46.45 5.05
CA VAL A 83 -13.25 45.62 6.20
C VAL A 83 -11.89 45.18 6.76
N ALA A 84 -11.65 45.52 8.02
CA ALA A 84 -10.33 45.35 8.66
C ALA A 84 -9.87 43.88 8.73
N ASN A 85 -10.76 42.90 8.53
CA ASN A 85 -10.46 41.48 8.35
C ASN A 85 -11.68 40.72 7.77
N PRO A 86 -11.77 40.48 6.45
CA PRO A 86 -12.86 39.70 5.87
C PRO A 86 -12.61 38.19 6.04
N PHE A 87 -12.98 37.63 7.20
CA PHE A 87 -13.00 36.17 7.39
C PHE A 87 -14.31 35.58 6.83
N ARG A 88 -14.20 34.46 6.12
CA ARG A 88 -15.34 33.63 5.66
C ARG A 88 -15.17 32.22 6.18
N HIS A 89 -16.28 31.60 6.58
CA HIS A 89 -16.30 30.22 7.03
C HIS A 89 -16.60 29.31 5.84
N VAL A 90 -15.78 28.29 5.63
CA VAL A 90 -15.94 27.30 4.58
C VAL A 90 -15.89 25.93 5.26
N GLU A 91 -16.92 25.13 5.02
CA GLU A 91 -16.98 23.73 5.41
C GLU A 91 -16.74 22.89 4.16
N LEU A 92 -15.78 21.97 4.26
CA LEU A 92 -15.32 21.11 3.17
C LEU A 92 -15.35 19.67 3.68
N ASP A 93 -16.16 18.84 3.02
CA ASP A 93 -16.18 17.40 3.23
C ASP A 93 -15.62 16.69 1.99
N ILE A 94 -14.82 15.64 2.21
CA ILE A 94 -14.12 14.90 1.14
C ILE A 94 -14.26 13.41 1.41
N ASP A 95 -15.02 12.74 0.56
CA ASP A 95 -15.17 11.28 0.57
C ASP A 95 -14.33 10.64 -0.53
N ILE A 96 -13.61 9.56 -0.18
CA ILE A 96 -12.69 8.85 -1.07
C ILE A 96 -13.10 7.37 -1.12
N GLY A 97 -13.27 6.82 -2.32
CA GLY A 97 -13.39 5.38 -2.53
C GLY A 97 -14.84 4.87 -2.65
N ALA A 98 -15.12 3.69 -2.08
CA ALA A 98 -16.40 2.97 -2.26
C ALA A 98 -17.62 3.72 -1.68
N ASP A 99 -17.40 4.58 -0.69
CA ASP A 99 -18.46 5.37 -0.04
C ASP A 99 -18.87 6.61 -0.88
N ALA A 100 -18.00 7.09 -1.79
CA ALA A 100 -18.30 8.21 -2.70
C ALA A 100 -19.18 7.84 -3.91
N LYS A 101 -19.65 6.57 -3.98
CA LYS A 101 -20.49 6.07 -5.07
C LYS A 101 -21.97 6.18 -4.68
N ASP A 102 -22.74 6.97 -5.41
CA ASP A 102 -24.21 7.05 -5.26
C ASP A 102 -24.90 5.70 -5.48
N TRP A 103 -25.05 4.93 -4.40
CA TRP A 103 -25.78 3.66 -4.37
C TRP A 103 -27.27 3.85 -4.69
N SER A 104 -27.82 5.04 -4.42
CA SER A 104 -29.20 5.43 -4.74
C SER A 104 -29.45 5.49 -6.26
N ALA A 105 -28.48 5.98 -7.03
CA ALA A 105 -28.55 6.03 -8.49
C ALA A 105 -28.44 4.62 -9.09
N VAL A 106 -27.58 3.76 -8.55
CA VAL A 106 -27.46 2.34 -8.99
C VAL A 106 -28.77 1.58 -8.73
N GLN A 107 -29.37 1.78 -7.55
CA GLN A 107 -30.64 1.14 -7.17
C GLN A 107 -31.81 1.54 -8.08
N ALA A 108 -31.87 2.81 -8.50
CA ALA A 108 -32.86 3.30 -9.45
C ALA A 108 -32.63 2.78 -10.88
N THR A 109 -31.37 2.57 -11.27
CA THR A 109 -31.00 2.14 -12.64
C THR A 109 -31.30 0.66 -12.86
N GLU A 110 -31.13 -0.18 -11.83
CA GLU A 110 -31.30 -1.63 -11.98
C GLU A 110 -32.64 -2.20 -11.41
N LYS A 111 -33.47 -1.39 -10.73
CA LYS A 111 -34.79 -1.82 -10.19
C LYS A 111 -34.75 -3.13 -9.36
N LEU A 112 -33.71 -3.36 -8.56
CA LEU A 112 -33.67 -4.56 -7.70
C LEU A 112 -34.47 -4.38 -6.42
N LYS A 113 -34.97 -5.50 -5.87
CA LYS A 113 -35.55 -5.53 -4.53
C LYS A 113 -34.44 -5.20 -3.51
N PRO A 114 -34.70 -4.40 -2.47
CA PRO A 114 -33.68 -3.91 -1.54
C PRO A 114 -32.84 -5.03 -0.90
N VAL A 115 -33.43 -6.22 -0.69
CA VAL A 115 -32.75 -7.39 -0.12
C VAL A 115 -31.71 -8.00 -1.07
N GLU A 116 -31.93 -7.97 -2.39
CA GLU A 116 -31.00 -8.55 -3.37
C GLU A 116 -29.76 -7.66 -3.53
N THR A 117 -29.93 -6.35 -3.41
CA THR A 117 -28.82 -5.38 -3.39
C THR A 117 -27.93 -5.55 -2.15
N GLU A 118 -28.52 -5.75 -0.98
CA GLU A 118 -27.74 -6.02 0.25
C GLU A 118 -26.96 -7.33 0.17
N LEU A 119 -27.55 -8.38 -0.44
CA LEU A 119 -26.89 -9.68 -0.58
C LEU A 119 -25.70 -9.61 -1.54
N ARG A 120 -25.81 -8.87 -2.65
CA ARG A 120 -24.67 -8.58 -3.55
C ARG A 120 -23.56 -7.80 -2.85
N ARG A 121 -23.92 -6.79 -2.04
CA ARG A 121 -22.94 -6.02 -1.26
C ARG A 121 -22.15 -6.93 -0.31
N ILE A 122 -22.83 -7.83 0.40
CA ILE A 122 -22.18 -8.78 1.30
C ILE A 122 -21.31 -9.78 0.53
N GLU A 123 -21.74 -10.24 -0.64
CA GLU A 123 -20.95 -11.11 -1.50
C GLU A 123 -19.63 -10.44 -1.94
N GLU A 124 -19.69 -9.19 -2.41
CA GLU A 124 -18.50 -8.42 -2.80
C GLU A 124 -17.54 -8.23 -1.61
N MET A 125 -18.05 -7.88 -0.43
CA MET A 125 -17.23 -7.76 0.79
C MET A 125 -16.60 -9.10 1.22
N VAL A 126 -17.34 -10.21 1.12
CA VAL A 126 -16.81 -11.53 1.48
C VAL A 126 -15.74 -11.98 0.49
N GLN A 127 -15.90 -11.69 -0.80
CA GLN A 127 -14.89 -12.01 -1.82
C GLN A 127 -13.58 -11.27 -1.54
N GLU A 128 -13.64 -10.00 -1.14
CA GLU A 128 -12.47 -9.22 -0.73
C GLU A 128 -11.76 -9.86 0.49
N ILE A 129 -12.51 -10.21 1.54
CA ILE A 129 -11.95 -10.85 2.74
C ILE A 129 -11.29 -12.19 2.40
N VAL A 130 -11.92 -13.01 1.54
CA VAL A 130 -11.36 -14.31 1.14
C VAL A 130 -10.05 -14.11 0.38
N ALA A 131 -9.97 -13.10 -0.50
CA ALA A 131 -8.74 -12.78 -1.22
C ALA A 131 -7.61 -12.37 -0.26
N GLU A 132 -7.91 -11.57 0.77
CA GLU A 132 -6.92 -11.21 1.79
C GLU A 132 -6.47 -12.42 2.63
N MET A 133 -7.40 -13.30 3.01
CA MET A 133 -7.07 -14.52 3.76
C MET A 133 -6.15 -15.45 2.96
N ASP A 134 -6.39 -15.60 1.65
CA ASP A 134 -5.53 -16.37 0.77
C ASP A 134 -4.13 -15.74 0.63
N TYR A 135 -4.05 -14.41 0.59
CA TYR A 135 -2.77 -13.70 0.64
C TYR A 135 -2.00 -14.00 1.93
N LEU A 136 -2.66 -13.86 3.10
CA LEU A 136 -2.04 -14.14 4.40
C LEU A 136 -1.58 -15.59 4.51
N ARG A 137 -2.38 -16.54 4.02
CA ARG A 137 -2.04 -17.96 3.98
C ARG A 137 -0.80 -18.24 3.13
N SER A 138 -0.71 -17.62 1.95
CA SER A 138 0.47 -17.77 1.09
C SER A 138 1.74 -17.23 1.74
N ARG A 139 1.60 -16.15 2.52
CA ARG A 139 2.71 -15.52 3.24
C ARG A 139 3.15 -16.37 4.44
N GLU A 140 2.20 -16.93 5.19
CA GLU A 140 2.48 -17.87 6.27
C GLU A 140 3.24 -19.09 5.77
N GLN A 141 2.80 -19.68 4.65
CA GLN A 141 3.48 -20.82 4.02
C GLN A 141 4.94 -20.49 3.69
N LYS A 142 5.20 -19.34 3.04
CA LYS A 142 6.57 -18.89 2.73
C LYS A 142 7.42 -18.70 3.99
N LEU A 143 6.86 -18.13 5.06
CA LEU A 143 7.55 -17.94 6.33
C LEU A 143 7.85 -19.28 7.00
N ARG A 144 6.92 -20.24 6.92
CA ARG A 144 7.08 -21.60 7.46
C ARG A 144 8.17 -22.36 6.72
N ASP A 145 8.20 -22.30 5.39
CA ASP A 145 9.23 -22.93 4.56
C ASP A 145 10.62 -22.31 4.81
N THR A 146 10.68 -20.98 4.99
CA THR A 146 11.92 -20.27 5.33
C THR A 146 12.42 -20.68 6.72
N ASN A 147 11.52 -20.82 7.70
CA ASN A 147 11.88 -21.29 9.04
C ASN A 147 12.39 -22.73 9.00
N GLU A 148 11.70 -23.63 8.30
CA GLU A 148 12.12 -25.04 8.18
C GLU A 148 13.49 -25.17 7.50
N SER A 149 13.71 -24.49 6.38
CA SER A 149 14.99 -24.53 5.66
C SER A 149 16.14 -23.90 6.45
N THR A 150 15.89 -22.83 7.20
CA THR A 150 16.88 -22.23 8.11
C THR A 150 17.22 -23.18 9.24
N ASN A 151 16.21 -23.78 9.88
CA ASN A 151 16.41 -24.75 10.94
C ASN A 151 17.22 -25.97 10.45
N ASN A 152 16.95 -26.48 9.25
CA ASN A 152 17.72 -27.58 8.67
C ASN A 152 19.19 -27.20 8.46
N ARG A 153 19.48 -26.00 7.93
CA ARG A 153 20.86 -25.51 7.73
C ARG A 153 21.59 -25.34 9.07
N VAL A 154 20.94 -24.78 10.08
CA VAL A 154 21.50 -24.61 11.43
C VAL A 154 21.79 -25.95 12.08
N LYS A 155 20.90 -26.94 11.92
CA LYS A 155 21.13 -28.32 12.40
C LYS A 155 22.39 -28.92 11.79
N TRP A 156 22.56 -28.84 10.47
CA TRP A 156 23.75 -29.37 9.80
C TRP A 156 25.04 -28.67 10.25
N PHE A 157 25.01 -27.33 10.42
CA PHE A 157 26.15 -26.58 10.96
C PHE A 157 26.49 -26.99 12.40
N ALA A 158 25.48 -27.20 13.25
CA ALA A 158 25.66 -27.63 14.63
C ALA A 158 26.28 -29.04 14.71
N PHE A 159 25.83 -29.97 13.87
CA PHE A 159 26.41 -31.31 13.80
C PHE A 159 27.88 -31.30 13.36
N SER A 160 28.23 -30.50 12.34
CA SER A 160 29.63 -30.34 11.91
C SER A 160 30.49 -29.81 13.06
N THR A 161 30.05 -28.71 13.68
CA THR A 161 30.82 -28.05 14.76
C THR A 161 30.99 -28.97 15.98
N MET A 162 29.97 -29.75 16.35
CA MET A 162 30.09 -30.72 17.45
C MET A 162 31.06 -31.86 17.12
N GLY A 163 31.19 -32.26 15.86
CA GLY A 163 32.13 -33.30 15.41
C GLY A 163 33.58 -32.82 15.37
N ASP A 164 33.81 -31.58 14.92
CA ASP A 164 35.16 -31.06 14.68
C ASP A 164 35.91 -30.69 15.98
N LEU A 165 35.18 -30.28 17.02
CA LEU A 165 35.78 -29.79 18.29
C LEU A 165 36.56 -30.88 19.07
N PRO A 166 36.04 -32.11 19.28
CA PRO A 166 36.77 -33.20 19.94
C PRO A 166 38.05 -33.59 19.22
N GLU A 167 38.03 -33.62 17.88
CA GLU A 167 39.19 -33.95 17.06
C GLU A 167 40.29 -32.89 17.19
N GLY A 168 39.92 -31.61 17.22
CA GLY A 168 40.85 -30.53 17.49
C GLY A 168 41.55 -30.65 18.85
N VAL A 169 40.80 -30.93 19.91
CA VAL A 169 41.37 -31.13 21.26
C VAL A 169 42.26 -32.37 21.32
N PHE A 170 41.86 -33.45 20.67
CA PHE A 170 42.66 -34.68 20.58
C PHE A 170 43.98 -34.46 19.84
N GLN A 171 43.94 -33.77 18.69
CA GLN A 171 45.15 -33.45 17.92
C GLN A 171 46.12 -32.56 18.68
N ILE A 172 45.62 -31.54 19.39
CA ILE A 172 46.45 -30.69 20.25
C ILE A 172 47.12 -31.54 21.33
N LYS A 173 46.35 -32.36 22.06
CA LYS A 173 46.89 -33.24 23.11
C LYS A 173 47.94 -34.23 22.57
N ALA A 174 47.69 -34.83 21.41
CA ALA A 174 48.63 -35.73 20.76
C ALA A 174 49.93 -35.00 20.35
N SER A 175 49.82 -33.79 19.80
CA SER A 175 50.99 -32.98 19.41
C SER A 175 51.87 -32.57 20.60
N TYR A 176 51.26 -32.22 21.74
CA TYR A 176 51.98 -31.90 22.97
C TYR A 176 52.69 -33.14 23.54
N LEU A 177 52.03 -34.30 23.53
CA LEU A 177 52.62 -35.56 24.00
C LEU A 177 53.80 -35.98 23.12
N ASN A 178 53.66 -35.90 21.80
CA ASN A 178 54.74 -36.22 20.86
C ASN A 178 55.94 -35.27 21.06
N ARG A 179 55.71 -33.96 21.21
CA ARG A 179 56.78 -33.00 21.53
C ARG A 179 57.48 -33.30 22.87
N PHE A 180 56.74 -33.70 23.89
CA PHE A 180 57.32 -34.07 25.19
C PHE A 180 58.20 -35.31 25.07
N LEU A 181 57.75 -36.33 24.33
CA LEU A 181 58.53 -37.54 24.07
C LEU A 181 59.78 -37.27 23.24
N ASP A 182 59.70 -36.44 22.19
CA ASP A 182 60.87 -36.05 21.38
C ASP A 182 61.90 -35.28 22.21
N THR A 183 61.45 -34.38 23.11
CA THR A 183 62.34 -33.64 24.01
C THR A 183 62.97 -34.57 25.06
N ALA A 184 62.24 -35.58 25.53
CA ALA A 184 62.76 -36.55 26.50
C ALA A 184 63.79 -37.52 25.86
N VAL A 185 63.60 -37.91 24.60
CA VAL A 185 64.53 -38.79 23.86
C VAL A 185 65.74 -38.03 23.32
N GLY A 186 65.61 -36.75 22.94
CA GLY A 186 66.74 -35.92 22.52
C GLY A 186 67.65 -35.41 23.65
N VAL A 187 67.29 -35.68 24.92
CA VAL A 187 68.06 -35.31 26.12
C VAL A 187 68.78 -36.53 26.75
N ILE A 188 68.57 -37.74 26.22
CA ILE A 188 69.31 -38.97 26.54
C ILE A 188 70.35 -39.24 25.44
#